data_AF-Q3U0Y9-F1
#
_entry.id   AF-Q3U0Y9-F1
#
_cell.length_a   1.000
_cell.length_b   1.000
_cell.length_c   1.000
_cell.angle_alpha   90.00
_cell.angle_beta   90.00
_cell.angle_gamma   90.00
#
_symmetry.space_group_name_H-M   'P 1'
#
loop_
_entity.id
_entity.type
_entity.pdbx_description
1 polymer ?
#
loop_
_entity_poly.entity_id
_entity_poly.type
_entity_poly.pdbx_seq_one_letter_code
_entity_poly.pdbx_strand_id
1 'polypeptide(L)'
;MADNPVLELLLRRLEVADGGLDSAELATQLGVEHQAVVGAVKSLQALGEVIEAELRSTKCWELTTEGEEIAREGSHEARVFRSIPLEGLVQSELMHLPSGKVGFSKAMSNKWIRVDKSAADGPRVFRVVDSIEDEVQKRLQLVQAGQAEKLAEKERNELRKRKLLTEVILKTYWVSKGQGLQHKRV
;
A
#
# COMPACT_ATOMS: atom_id res chain seq x y z
N MET A 1 35.51 -14.69 -9.23
CA MET A 1 34.48 -14.74 -8.17
C MET A 1 33.59 -13.53 -8.41
N ALA A 2 32.28 -13.71 -8.53
CA ALA A 2 31.41 -12.58 -8.84
C ALA A 2 31.42 -11.61 -7.66
N ASP A 3 31.92 -10.39 -7.90
CA ASP A 3 31.75 -9.27 -6.97
C ASP A 3 30.25 -9.04 -6.83
N ASN A 4 29.67 -9.51 -5.72
CA ASN A 4 28.31 -9.20 -5.37
C ASN A 4 28.36 -8.02 -4.38
N PRO A 5 28.25 -6.76 -4.84
CA PRO A 5 28.40 -5.59 -3.98
C PRO A 5 27.39 -5.58 -2.82
N VAL A 6 26.22 -6.20 -3.01
CA VAL A 6 25.20 -6.33 -1.96
C VAL A 6 25.67 -7.26 -0.84
N LEU A 7 26.42 -8.32 -1.17
CA LEU A 7 26.95 -9.28 -0.20
C LEU A 7 28.02 -8.64 0.69
N GLU A 8 29.00 -7.97 0.09
CA GLU A 8 30.05 -7.28 0.88
C GLU A 8 29.44 -6.21 1.78
N LEU A 9 28.47 -5.47 1.28
CA LEU A 9 27.81 -4.43 2.04
C LEU A 9 26.97 -4.99 3.19
N LEU A 10 26.29 -6.12 2.97
CA LEU A 10 25.56 -6.83 4.01
C LEU A 10 26.51 -7.29 5.13
N LEU A 11 27.68 -7.85 4.80
CA LEU A 11 28.69 -8.21 5.80
C LEU A 11 29.19 -7.01 6.59
N ARG A 12 29.55 -5.91 5.90
CA ARG A 12 30.00 -4.66 6.56
C ARG A 12 28.93 -4.09 7.49
N ARG A 13 27.66 -4.13 7.08
CA ARG A 13 26.54 -3.68 7.93
C ARG A 13 26.33 -4.60 9.12
N LEU A 14 26.47 -5.92 8.95
CA LEU A 14 26.40 -6.87 10.06
C LEU A 14 27.52 -6.64 11.07
N GLU A 15 28.75 -6.34 10.64
CA GLU A 15 29.87 -6.08 11.55
C GLU A 15 29.59 -4.98 12.56
N VAL A 16 28.92 -3.90 12.13
CA VAL A 16 28.58 -2.75 12.98
C VAL A 16 27.20 -2.85 13.65
N ALA A 17 26.38 -3.84 13.29
CA ALA A 17 25.06 -4.01 13.87
C ALA A 17 25.13 -4.67 15.26
N ASP A 18 24.42 -4.08 16.23
CA ASP A 18 24.21 -4.67 17.56
C ASP A 18 23.07 -5.70 17.50
N GLY A 19 23.39 -6.90 17.01
CA GLY A 19 22.49 -8.05 16.95
C GLY A 19 22.34 -8.60 15.53
N GLY A 20 21.42 -8.00 14.76
CA GLY A 20 21.11 -8.47 13.41
C GLY A 20 20.44 -7.40 12.54
N LEU A 21 20.14 -7.78 11.30
CA LEU A 21 19.56 -6.93 10.27
C LEU A 21 18.33 -7.61 9.67
N ASP A 22 17.26 -6.85 9.41
CA ASP A 22 16.15 -7.32 8.57
C ASP A 22 16.49 -7.11 7.08
N SER A 23 16.29 -8.14 6.27
CA SER A 23 16.65 -8.11 4.86
C SER A 23 15.81 -7.14 4.02
N ALA A 24 14.56 -6.85 4.41
CA ALA A 24 13.73 -5.85 3.73
C ALA A 24 14.17 -4.43 4.11
N GLU A 25 14.42 -4.17 5.39
CA GLU A 25 14.95 -2.87 5.83
C GLU A 25 16.30 -2.55 5.17
N LEU A 26 17.18 -3.54 5.09
CA LEU A 26 18.46 -3.39 4.41
C LEU A 26 18.26 -3.08 2.92
N ALA A 27 17.35 -3.77 2.24
CA ALA A 27 17.04 -3.51 0.83
C ALA A 27 16.58 -2.05 0.61
N THR A 28 15.68 -1.55 1.47
CA THR A 28 15.22 -0.16 1.44
C THR A 28 16.37 0.83 1.69
N GLN A 29 17.20 0.60 2.70
CA GLN A 29 18.35 1.47 3.00
C GLN A 29 19.37 1.52 1.87
N LEU A 30 19.51 0.43 1.12
CA LEU A 30 20.44 0.31 0.00
C LEU A 30 19.85 0.78 -1.33
N GLY A 31 18.52 1.01 -1.38
CA GLY A 31 17.83 1.35 -2.63
C GLY A 31 17.89 0.21 -3.67
N VAL A 32 17.92 -1.04 -3.20
CA VAL A 32 17.97 -2.22 -4.08
C VAL A 32 16.73 -3.08 -3.90
N GLU A 33 16.44 -3.91 -4.90
CA GLU A 33 15.37 -4.91 -4.82
C GLU A 33 15.64 -5.91 -3.69
N HIS A 34 14.57 -6.26 -2.94
CA HIS A 34 14.68 -7.20 -1.82
C HIS A 34 15.28 -8.56 -2.23
N GLN A 35 14.99 -9.02 -3.45
CA GLN A 35 15.55 -10.26 -3.98
C GLN A 35 17.08 -10.25 -4.11
N ALA A 36 17.69 -9.09 -4.35
CA ALA A 36 19.16 -8.98 -4.39
C ALA A 36 19.77 -9.25 -3.01
N VAL A 37 19.16 -8.71 -1.95
CA VAL A 37 19.56 -8.96 -0.56
C VAL A 37 19.30 -10.42 -0.18
N VAL A 38 18.14 -10.98 -0.53
CA VAL A 38 17.83 -12.41 -0.30
C VAL A 38 18.85 -13.32 -0.99
N GLY A 39 19.27 -12.98 -2.22
CA GLY A 39 20.32 -13.68 -2.94
C GLY A 39 21.65 -13.66 -2.18
N ALA A 40 22.06 -12.49 -1.70
CA ALA A 40 23.28 -12.33 -0.89
C ALA A 40 23.24 -13.15 0.41
N VAL A 41 22.11 -13.14 1.13
CA VAL A 41 21.91 -13.96 2.34
C VAL A 41 22.10 -15.44 2.03
N LYS A 42 21.45 -15.95 0.98
CA LYS A 42 21.58 -17.37 0.58
C LYS A 42 23.01 -17.72 0.18
N SER A 43 23.71 -16.83 -0.54
CA SER A 43 25.11 -17.04 -0.90
C SER A 43 26.01 -17.15 0.33
N LEU A 44 25.80 -16.31 1.35
CA LEU A 44 26.57 -16.37 2.60
C LEU A 44 26.26 -17.61 3.42
N GLN A 45 25.00 -18.04 3.49
CA GLN A 45 24.63 -19.31 4.14
C GLN A 45 25.32 -20.51 3.45
N ALA A 46 25.48 -20.47 2.13
CA ALA A 46 26.17 -21.53 1.38
C ALA A 46 27.69 -21.57 1.64
N LEU A 47 28.29 -20.48 2.12
CA LEU A 47 29.71 -20.40 2.48
C LEU A 47 30.02 -20.94 3.89
N GLY A 48 29.03 -21.47 4.60
CA GLY A 48 29.16 -22.04 5.94
C GLY A 48 28.62 -21.13 7.03
N GLU A 49 29.21 -21.20 8.24
CA GLU A 49 28.71 -20.50 9.44
C GLU A 49 29.09 -19.00 9.48
N VAL A 50 29.18 -18.33 8.33
CA VAL A 50 29.51 -16.90 8.25
C VAL A 50 28.36 -16.04 8.81
N ILE A 51 27.13 -16.44 8.54
CA ILE A 51 25.92 -15.78 9.05
C ILE A 51 24.94 -16.81 9.58
N GLU A 52 24.09 -16.38 10.49
CA GLU A 52 22.82 -17.04 10.79
C GLU A 52 21.70 -16.23 10.16
N ALA A 53 20.71 -16.90 9.56
CA ALA A 53 19.56 -16.22 8.97
C ALA A 53 18.27 -16.95 9.30
N GLU A 54 17.39 -16.26 10.02
CA GLU A 54 16.07 -16.73 10.40
C GLU A 54 15.03 -16.17 9.44
N LEU A 55 14.22 -17.03 8.82
CA LEU A 55 13.10 -16.59 8.00
C LEU A 55 11.95 -16.15 8.90
N ARG A 56 11.59 -14.87 8.84
CA ARG A 56 10.44 -14.28 9.53
C ARG A 56 9.33 -13.96 8.55
N SER A 57 8.10 -14.02 9.02
CA SER A 57 6.92 -13.67 8.24
C SER A 57 6.13 -12.60 8.97
N THR A 58 5.94 -11.46 8.33
CA THR A 58 5.13 -10.35 8.83
C THR A 58 3.91 -10.17 7.94
N LYS A 59 2.76 -9.95 8.56
CA LYS A 59 1.53 -9.61 7.84
C LYS A 59 1.53 -8.13 7.53
N CYS A 60 1.44 -7.79 6.26
CA CYS A 60 1.41 -6.42 5.76
C CYS A 60 0.13 -6.18 4.96
N TRP A 61 -0.22 -4.91 4.80
CA TRP A 61 -1.35 -4.48 3.97
C TRP A 61 -0.82 -3.87 2.69
N GLU A 62 -1.29 -4.35 1.56
CA GLU A 62 -0.99 -3.79 0.25
C GLU A 62 -2.27 -3.30 -0.42
N LEU A 63 -2.13 -2.28 -1.25
CA LEU A 63 -3.21 -1.81 -2.10
C LEU A 63 -3.47 -2.84 -3.22
N THR A 64 -4.73 -3.03 -3.57
CA THR A 64 -5.06 -3.69 -4.85
C THR A 64 -4.89 -2.69 -5.99
N THR A 65 -4.92 -3.15 -7.24
CA THR A 65 -4.88 -2.25 -8.42
C THR A 65 -5.95 -1.16 -8.37
N GLU A 66 -7.17 -1.51 -7.94
CA GLU A 66 -8.25 -0.54 -7.72
C GLU A 66 -7.95 0.39 -6.53
N GLY A 67 -7.37 -0.15 -5.45
CA GLY A 67 -6.93 0.64 -4.31
C GLY A 67 -5.87 1.69 -4.67
N GLU A 68 -4.90 1.34 -5.51
CA GLU A 68 -3.89 2.26 -6.04
C GLU A 68 -4.52 3.37 -6.90
N GLU A 69 -5.47 3.02 -7.77
CA GLU A 69 -6.20 3.99 -8.57
C GLU A 69 -6.97 4.96 -7.68
N ILE A 70 -7.65 4.48 -6.65
CA ILE A 70 -8.39 5.33 -5.70
C ILE A 70 -7.44 6.21 -4.88
N ALA A 71 -6.30 5.69 -4.44
CA ALA A 71 -5.29 6.49 -3.74
C ALA A 71 -4.81 7.67 -4.61
N ARG A 72 -4.64 7.44 -5.92
CA ARG A 72 -4.19 8.45 -6.88
C ARG A 72 -5.28 9.44 -7.29
N GLU A 73 -6.46 8.95 -7.67
CA GLU A 73 -7.48 9.73 -8.36
C GLU A 73 -8.71 10.07 -7.49
N GLY A 74 -8.78 9.53 -6.27
CA GLY A 74 -9.91 9.69 -5.37
C GLY A 74 -10.89 8.53 -5.42
N SER A 75 -11.75 8.44 -4.42
CA SER A 75 -12.78 7.39 -4.33
C SER A 75 -13.89 7.60 -5.34
N HIS A 76 -14.56 6.51 -5.75
CA HIS A 76 -15.66 6.60 -6.72
C HIS A 76 -16.75 7.58 -6.27
N GLU A 77 -17.09 7.59 -4.98
CA GLU A 77 -18.06 8.53 -4.41
C GLU A 77 -17.59 9.99 -4.49
N ALA A 78 -16.30 10.25 -4.29
CA ALA A 78 -15.74 11.59 -4.40
C ALA A 78 -15.64 12.05 -5.86
N ARG A 79 -15.25 11.15 -6.77
CA ARG A 79 -15.23 11.41 -8.22
C ARG A 79 -16.63 11.74 -8.74
N VAL A 80 -17.65 11.00 -8.29
CA VAL A 80 -19.07 11.29 -8.59
C VAL A 80 -19.49 12.66 -8.06
N PHE A 81 -19.16 12.99 -6.82
CA PHE A 81 -19.49 14.31 -6.28
C PHE A 81 -18.85 15.43 -7.10
N ARG A 82 -17.56 15.29 -7.44
CA ARG A 82 -16.79 16.30 -8.20
C ARG A 82 -17.24 16.43 -9.64
N SER A 83 -17.86 15.40 -10.23
CA SER A 83 -18.36 15.46 -11.61
C SER A 83 -19.71 16.17 -11.75
N ILE A 84 -20.39 16.52 -10.65
CA ILE A 84 -21.71 17.14 -10.68
C ILE A 84 -21.56 18.68 -10.64
N PRO A 85 -21.97 19.40 -11.69
CA PRO A 85 -21.91 20.85 -11.72
C PRO A 85 -22.98 21.48 -10.80
N LEU A 86 -22.95 22.79 -10.59
CA LEU A 86 -23.86 23.48 -9.66
C LEU A 86 -25.33 23.37 -10.12
N GLU A 87 -25.55 23.44 -11.43
CA GLU A 87 -26.84 23.26 -12.08
C GLU A 87 -27.37 21.82 -12.03
N GLY A 88 -26.57 20.87 -11.55
CA GLY A 88 -26.90 19.44 -11.49
C GLY A 88 -26.69 18.71 -12.81
N LEU A 89 -26.55 17.39 -12.73
CA LEU A 89 -26.27 16.50 -13.85
C LEU A 89 -27.41 15.49 -14.05
N VAL A 90 -27.75 15.17 -15.29
CA VAL A 90 -28.76 14.14 -15.56
C VAL A 90 -28.28 12.79 -15.00
N GLN A 91 -29.15 12.07 -14.30
CA GLN A 91 -28.76 10.83 -13.61
C GLN A 91 -28.24 9.77 -14.59
N SER A 92 -28.86 9.65 -15.77
CA SER A 92 -28.39 8.70 -16.80
C SER A 92 -26.97 9.01 -17.24
N GLU A 93 -26.63 10.27 -17.50
CA GLU A 93 -25.28 10.71 -17.88
C GLU A 93 -24.27 10.42 -16.76
N LEU A 94 -24.61 10.76 -15.52
CA LEU A 94 -23.78 10.45 -14.36
C LEU A 94 -23.48 8.95 -14.25
N MET A 95 -24.47 8.10 -14.51
CA MET A 95 -24.33 6.64 -14.43
C MET A 95 -23.49 6.03 -15.58
N HIS A 96 -23.21 6.79 -16.64
CA HIS A 96 -22.28 6.38 -17.72
C HIS A 96 -20.82 6.77 -17.44
N LEU A 97 -20.56 7.62 -16.45
CA LEU A 97 -19.19 7.94 -16.05
C LEU A 97 -18.47 6.72 -15.46
N PRO A 98 -17.13 6.64 -15.55
CA PRO A 98 -16.35 5.50 -15.04
C PRO A 98 -16.66 5.14 -13.57
N SER A 99 -16.81 6.15 -12.71
CA SER A 99 -17.15 5.99 -11.29
C SER A 99 -18.64 6.11 -11.00
N GLY A 100 -19.48 6.36 -12.02
CA GLY A 100 -20.90 6.68 -11.87
C GLY A 100 -21.66 5.62 -11.08
N LYS A 101 -21.72 4.40 -11.61
CA LYS A 101 -22.50 3.31 -11.01
C LYS A 101 -22.02 2.92 -9.61
N VAL A 102 -20.70 2.86 -9.42
CA VAL A 102 -20.08 2.41 -8.16
C VAL A 102 -20.16 3.50 -7.09
N GLY A 103 -19.85 4.74 -7.47
CA GLY A 103 -19.78 5.90 -6.57
C GLY A 103 -21.14 6.48 -6.20
N PHE A 104 -22.15 6.37 -7.07
CA PHE A 104 -23.45 7.00 -6.88
C PHE A 104 -24.14 6.57 -5.57
N SER A 105 -24.27 5.26 -5.34
CA SER A 105 -24.92 4.73 -4.14
C SER A 105 -24.23 5.17 -2.86
N LYS A 106 -22.90 5.28 -2.88
CA LYS A 106 -22.10 5.67 -1.73
C LYS A 106 -22.14 7.18 -1.50
N ALA A 107 -22.10 7.99 -2.56
CA ALA A 107 -22.31 9.44 -2.48
C ALA A 107 -23.71 9.80 -1.94
N MET A 108 -24.75 9.06 -2.36
CA MET A 108 -26.10 9.17 -1.79
C MET A 108 -26.12 8.81 -0.30
N SER A 109 -25.51 7.68 0.08
CA SER A 109 -25.45 7.22 1.48
C SER A 109 -24.69 8.19 2.38
N ASN A 110 -23.65 8.85 1.85
CA ASN A 110 -22.89 9.88 2.55
C ASN A 110 -23.62 11.24 2.58
N LYS A 111 -24.81 11.35 1.97
CA LYS A 111 -25.59 12.58 1.82
C LYS A 111 -24.85 13.70 1.09
N TRP A 112 -23.94 13.35 0.18
CA TRP A 112 -23.20 14.32 -0.63
C TRP A 112 -24.00 14.79 -1.83
N ILE A 113 -24.92 13.95 -2.31
CA ILE A 113 -25.75 14.18 -3.49
C ILE A 113 -27.21 13.84 -3.19
N ARG A 114 -28.11 14.42 -3.98
CA ARG A 114 -29.56 14.13 -3.97
C ARG A 114 -30.07 13.98 -5.39
N VAL A 115 -31.16 13.24 -5.56
CA VAL A 115 -31.87 13.10 -6.83
C VAL A 115 -33.17 13.90 -6.78
N ASP A 116 -33.37 14.73 -7.78
CA ASP A 116 -34.65 15.35 -8.09
C ASP A 116 -35.31 14.60 -9.24
N LYS A 117 -36.55 14.14 -9.04
CA LYS A 117 -37.31 13.38 -10.05
C LYS A 117 -38.32 14.25 -10.81
N SER A 118 -38.37 15.55 -10.51
CA SER A 118 -39.36 16.48 -11.06
C SER A 118 -38.90 17.18 -12.36
N ALA A 119 -37.65 16.96 -12.77
CA ALA A 119 -37.09 17.56 -13.97
C ALA A 119 -37.71 16.97 -15.25
N ALA A 120 -38.02 17.84 -16.23
CA ALA A 120 -38.71 17.47 -17.48
C ALA A 120 -37.86 16.58 -18.40
N ASP A 121 -36.53 16.65 -18.27
CA ASP A 121 -35.52 15.87 -18.98
C ASP A 121 -35.12 14.56 -18.25
N GLY A 122 -35.80 14.23 -17.15
CA GLY A 122 -35.60 13.02 -16.35
C GLY A 122 -34.97 13.29 -14.98
N PRO A 123 -34.71 12.25 -14.17
CA PRO A 123 -34.12 12.41 -12.85
C PRO A 123 -32.76 13.11 -12.91
N ARG A 124 -32.59 14.15 -12.09
CA ARG A 124 -31.39 15.00 -12.07
C ARG A 124 -30.72 14.96 -10.70
N VAL A 125 -29.39 14.93 -10.70
CA VAL A 125 -28.57 14.77 -9.49
C VAL A 125 -27.92 16.10 -9.15
N PHE A 126 -28.04 16.49 -7.88
CA PHE A 126 -27.46 17.74 -7.36
C PHE A 126 -26.53 17.43 -6.19
N ARG A 127 -25.49 18.25 -6.03
CA ARG A 127 -24.70 18.30 -4.79
C ARG A 127 -25.57 18.85 -3.65
N VAL A 128 -25.38 18.30 -2.46
CA VAL A 128 -26.07 18.72 -1.22
C VAL A 128 -25.14 19.52 -0.31
N VAL A 129 -23.84 19.33 -0.48
CA VAL A 129 -22.78 20.02 0.27
C VAL A 129 -21.84 20.73 -0.71
N ASP A 130 -21.19 21.79 -0.25
CA ASP A 130 -20.27 22.57 -1.08
C ASP A 130 -18.93 21.84 -1.30
N SER A 131 -18.46 21.13 -0.27
CA SER A 131 -17.20 20.42 -0.24
C SER A 131 -17.31 19.07 0.47
N ILE A 132 -16.43 18.14 0.12
CA ILE A 132 -16.31 16.83 0.75
C ILE A 132 -14.87 16.57 1.15
N GLU A 133 -14.68 15.69 2.13
CA GLU A 133 -13.40 15.13 2.50
C GLU A 133 -13.34 13.66 2.08
N ASP A 134 -12.39 13.31 1.21
CA ASP A 134 -12.26 11.96 0.69
C ASP A 134 -11.43 11.08 1.64
N GLU A 135 -12.05 10.70 2.75
CA GLU A 135 -11.44 9.85 3.78
C GLU A 135 -10.94 8.51 3.23
N VAL A 136 -11.60 7.97 2.20
CA VAL A 136 -11.19 6.71 1.58
C VAL A 136 -9.85 6.89 0.87
N GLN A 137 -9.72 7.93 0.05
CA GLN A 137 -8.45 8.25 -0.60
C GLN A 137 -7.34 8.49 0.42
N LYS A 138 -7.60 9.30 1.46
CA LYS A 138 -6.61 9.61 2.50
C LYS A 138 -6.10 8.36 3.21
N ARG A 139 -7.00 7.43 3.56
CA ARG A 139 -6.61 6.17 4.20
C ARG A 139 -5.79 5.28 3.28
N LEU A 140 -6.13 5.18 1.99
CA LEU A 140 -5.34 4.40 1.05
C LEU A 140 -3.96 5.02 0.80
N GLN A 141 -3.85 6.35 0.80
CA GLN A 141 -2.56 7.05 0.73
C GLN A 141 -1.67 6.76 1.96
N LEU A 142 -2.25 6.61 3.16
CA LEU A 142 -1.49 6.15 4.33
C LEU A 142 -0.96 4.73 4.13
N VAL A 143 -1.76 3.81 3.59
CA VAL A 143 -1.29 2.45 3.28
C VAL A 143 -0.20 2.48 2.20
N GLN A 144 -0.36 3.28 1.15
CA GLN A 144 0.65 3.47 0.11
C GLN A 144 1.98 4.00 0.64
N ALA A 145 1.93 4.85 1.68
CA ALA A 145 3.11 5.36 2.38
C ALA A 145 3.71 4.37 3.39
N GLY A 146 3.23 3.12 3.44
CA GLY A 146 3.70 2.11 4.39
C GLY A 146 3.22 2.34 5.83
N GLN A 147 2.17 3.15 6.03
CA GLN A 147 1.66 3.56 7.34
C GLN A 147 0.30 2.94 7.66
N ALA A 148 0.08 1.70 7.22
CA ALA A 148 -1.19 0.98 7.39
C ALA A 148 -1.56 0.75 8.87
N GLU A 149 -0.58 0.74 9.77
CA GLU A 149 -0.73 0.63 11.22
C GLU A 149 -1.42 1.84 11.85
N LYS A 150 -1.38 3.02 11.18
CA LYS A 150 -2.10 4.22 11.63
C LYS A 150 -3.61 4.11 11.46
N LEU A 151 -4.08 3.17 10.64
CA LEU A 151 -5.51 2.92 10.45
C LEU A 151 -6.06 2.04 11.57
N ALA A 152 -7.23 2.38 12.09
CA ALA A 152 -7.93 1.51 13.03
C ALA A 152 -8.32 0.18 12.35
N GLU A 153 -8.46 -0.89 13.12
CA GLU A 153 -8.82 -2.21 12.59
C GLU A 153 -10.14 -2.17 11.80
N LYS A 154 -11.13 -1.41 12.29
CA LYS A 154 -12.41 -1.20 11.61
C LYS A 154 -12.23 -0.58 10.22
N GLU A 155 -11.35 0.40 10.08
CA GLU A 155 -11.10 1.09 8.80
C GLU A 155 -10.44 0.15 7.79
N ARG A 156 -9.43 -0.62 8.24
CA ARG A 156 -8.78 -1.65 7.42
C ARG A 156 -9.78 -2.71 6.96
N ASN A 157 -10.66 -3.17 7.86
CA ASN A 157 -11.69 -4.14 7.53
C ASN A 157 -12.72 -3.60 6.52
N GLU A 158 -13.11 -2.33 6.61
CA GLU A 158 -13.99 -1.70 5.63
C GLU A 158 -13.33 -1.61 4.24
N LEU A 159 -12.07 -1.17 4.16
CA LEU A 159 -11.32 -1.09 2.90
C LEU A 159 -11.08 -2.47 2.28
N ARG A 160 -10.80 -3.49 3.11
CA ARG A 160 -10.68 -4.89 2.68
C ARG A 160 -12.00 -5.43 2.13
N LYS A 161 -13.14 -5.18 2.79
CA LYS A 161 -14.46 -5.59 2.28
C LYS A 161 -14.79 -4.95 0.93
N ARG A 162 -14.28 -3.73 0.69
CA ARG A 162 -14.35 -3.04 -0.60
C ARG A 162 -13.34 -3.55 -1.63
N LYS A 163 -12.50 -4.54 -1.30
CA LYS A 163 -11.41 -5.08 -2.15
C LYS A 163 -10.36 -4.04 -2.55
N LEU A 164 -10.18 -3.00 -1.74
CA LEU A 164 -9.17 -1.95 -1.96
C LEU A 164 -7.83 -2.29 -1.31
N LEU A 165 -7.86 -3.23 -0.35
CA LEU A 165 -6.69 -3.75 0.35
C LEU A 165 -6.65 -5.27 0.26
N THR A 166 -5.43 -5.80 0.25
CA THR A 166 -5.16 -7.22 0.48
C THR A 166 -4.16 -7.39 1.62
N GLU A 167 -4.32 -8.47 2.38
CA GLU A 167 -3.35 -8.88 3.40
C GLU A 167 -2.32 -9.76 2.70
N VAL A 168 -1.05 -9.38 2.79
CA VAL A 168 0.08 -10.13 2.24
C VAL A 168 1.02 -10.57 3.34
N ILE A 169 1.67 -11.70 3.13
CA ILE A 169 2.70 -12.19 4.03
C ILE A 169 4.04 -11.81 3.44
N LEU A 170 4.67 -10.79 4.01
CA LEU A 170 6.05 -10.44 3.69
C LEU A 170 6.98 -11.40 4.42
N LYS A 171 7.80 -12.12 3.66
CA LYS A 171 8.82 -13.01 4.21
C LYS A 171 10.17 -12.32 4.18
N THR A 172 10.73 -12.01 5.34
CA THR A 172 12.05 -11.37 5.49
C THR A 172 13.01 -12.31 6.17
N TYR A 173 14.31 -12.07 6.00
CA TYR A 173 15.34 -12.76 6.76
C TYR A 173 15.84 -11.83 7.85
N TRP A 174 15.81 -12.29 9.10
CA TRP A 174 16.60 -11.69 10.16
C TRP A 174 17.98 -12.32 10.13
N VAL A 175 18.99 -11.51 9.80
CA VAL A 175 20.36 -11.96 9.61
C VAL A 175 21.20 -11.54 10.81
N SER A 176 21.89 -12.49 11.44
CA SER A 176 22.81 -12.26 12.54
C SER A 176 24.21 -12.79 12.22
N LYS A 177 25.19 -12.38 13.01
CA LYS A 177 26.57 -12.85 12.89
C LYS A 177 26.62 -14.35 13.18
N GLY A 178 27.18 -15.14 12.26
CA GLY A 178 27.43 -16.56 12.50
C GLY A 178 28.75 -16.76 13.25
N GLN A 179 28.97 -17.97 13.77
CA GLN A 179 30.17 -18.30 14.55
C GLN A 179 31.48 -18.14 13.75
N GLY A 180 31.41 -18.33 12.42
CA GLY A 180 32.51 -18.14 11.49
C GLY A 180 32.83 -16.69 11.14
N LEU A 181 32.01 -15.71 11.56
CA LEU A 181 32.26 -14.28 11.30
C LEU A 181 33.45 -13.73 12.11
N GLN A 182 33.99 -14.51 13.06
CA GLN A 182 35.23 -14.18 13.76
C GLN A 182 36.32 -15.17 13.37
N HIS A 183 37.20 -14.83 12.42
CA HIS A 183 38.59 -15.35 12.36
C HIS A 183 39.54 -14.66 11.35
N LYS A 184 39.21 -13.51 10.76
CA LYS A 184 40.20 -12.71 10.02
C LYS A 184 40.36 -11.32 10.61
N ARG A 185 41.08 -11.28 11.74
CA ARG A 185 41.92 -10.12 12.07
C ARG A 185 42.96 -10.00 10.95
N VAL A 186 43.01 -8.87 10.28
CA VAL A 186 44.26 -8.33 9.74
C VAL A 186 44.65 -7.18 10.65
#